data_AF-A0A0Q9B0F8-F1
#
_entry.id   AF-A0A0Q9B0F8-F1
#
_cell.length_a   1.000
_cell.length_b   1.000
_cell.length_c   1.000
_cell.angle_alpha   90.00
_cell.angle_beta   90.00
_cell.angle_gamma   90.00
#
_symmetry.space_group_name_H-M   'P 1'
#
loop_
_entity.id
_entity.type
_entity.pdbx_description
1 polymer ?
#
loop_
_entity_poly.entity_id
_entity_poly.type
_entity_poly.pdbx_seq_one_letter_code
_entity_poly.pdbx_strand_id
1 'polypeptide(L)'
;MVTVLGSGDSLLRVIETAFPAADIHVRGNEISAVGDPREVALVQRLFDEMMLVLRTGQPMTEDAVERSIAMLRASENGTSEGRETPAEVLTQNILSSRGRTIRPKTLNQKRYVDAIDKHTIVFGIGPAGTGKTYLAMAKAVQALQSKQVNRIILTRPAVEAGERLGFLPGTLYEKIDPYLRPLYDALHDMLDPDSIPKLMAAGTIEVAPLAYMRGRTLNDAFIILDEAQNTSPEQMKMFLTRLGFESKIVITGDVTQVDLPNGTKSGLRQVQEILEGVDDVHFSRLSSQDVVRHKLVGRIVDAYEKYDSHNGTENGTHQGGRNKRK
;
A
#
# COMPACT_ATOMS: atom_id res chain seq x y z
N MET A 1 19.04 -24.57 10.59
CA MET A 1 18.89 -24.01 11.96
C MET A 1 19.13 -22.52 12.00
N VAL A 2 20.32 -22.03 11.62
CA VAL A 2 20.64 -20.58 11.62
C VAL A 2 19.63 -19.73 10.84
N THR A 3 19.12 -20.23 9.72
CA THR A 3 18.08 -19.57 8.92
C THR A 3 16.71 -19.48 9.60
N VAL A 4 16.40 -20.40 10.52
CA VAL A 4 15.11 -20.45 11.25
C VAL A 4 15.18 -19.60 12.52
N LEU A 5 16.31 -19.61 13.21
CA LEU A 5 16.50 -18.88 14.47
C LEU A 5 17.01 -17.44 14.27
N GLY A 6 17.56 -17.14 13.09
CA GLY A 6 18.22 -15.86 12.81
C GLY A 6 19.67 -15.84 13.28
N SER A 7 20.40 -14.82 12.80
CA SER A 7 21.78 -14.58 13.23
C SER A 7 21.80 -14.16 14.70
N GLY A 8 22.56 -14.88 15.53
CA GLY A 8 22.60 -14.63 16.98
C GLY A 8 21.24 -14.85 17.66
N ASP A 9 20.43 -15.77 17.13
CA ASP A 9 19.10 -16.13 17.62
C ASP A 9 18.10 -14.97 17.62
N SER A 10 18.29 -14.00 16.71
CA SER A 10 17.48 -12.79 16.67
C SER A 10 15.99 -13.06 16.42
N LEU A 11 15.64 -14.03 15.57
CA LEU A 11 14.24 -14.41 15.33
C LEU A 11 13.67 -15.16 16.54
N LEU A 12 14.45 -16.02 17.17
CA LEU A 12 14.02 -16.73 18.37
C LEU A 12 13.66 -15.75 19.50
N ARG A 13 14.49 -14.72 19.74
CA ARG A 13 14.20 -13.69 20.75
C ARG A 13 12.90 -12.94 20.50
N VAL A 14 12.56 -12.69 19.23
CA VAL A 14 11.28 -12.07 18.86
C VAL A 14 10.12 -12.99 19.22
N ILE A 15 10.25 -14.30 18.96
CA ILE A 15 9.24 -15.29 19.31
C ILE A 15 9.11 -15.38 20.84
N GLU A 16 10.20 -15.55 21.59
CA GLU A 16 10.18 -15.61 23.06
C GLU A 16 9.53 -14.37 23.69
N THR A 17 9.83 -13.18 23.16
CA THR A 17 9.22 -11.91 23.61
C THR A 17 7.71 -11.89 23.36
N ALA A 18 7.26 -12.47 22.25
CA ALA A 18 5.85 -12.50 21.88
C ALA A 18 5.02 -13.55 22.64
N PHE A 19 5.67 -14.61 23.14
CA PHE A 19 5.06 -15.73 23.86
C PHE A 19 5.66 -15.89 25.28
N PRO A 20 5.53 -14.90 26.18
CA PRO A 20 6.20 -14.92 27.50
C PRO A 20 5.70 -16.03 28.44
N ALA A 21 4.56 -16.64 28.12
CA ALA A 21 3.98 -17.76 28.87
C ALA A 21 4.37 -19.14 28.32
N ALA A 22 5.16 -19.19 27.23
CA ALA A 22 5.70 -20.41 26.65
C ALA A 22 7.23 -20.42 26.79
N ASP A 23 7.75 -21.50 27.35
CA ASP A 23 9.18 -21.75 27.43
C ASP A 23 9.64 -22.50 26.17
N ILE A 24 10.45 -21.84 25.34
CA ILE A 24 10.87 -22.33 24.03
C ILE A 24 12.34 -22.74 24.10
N HIS A 25 12.60 -24.01 23.87
CA HIS A 25 13.94 -24.58 23.88
C HIS A 25 14.32 -25.11 22.49
N VAL A 26 15.55 -24.82 22.08
CA VAL A 26 16.09 -25.28 20.80
C VAL A 26 17.32 -26.14 21.03
N ARG A 27 17.30 -27.38 20.53
CA ARG A 27 18.42 -28.33 20.63
C ARG A 27 18.65 -29.02 19.29
N GLY A 28 19.77 -28.71 18.64
CA GLY A 28 20.14 -29.34 17.37
C GLY A 28 19.19 -28.94 16.25
N ASN A 29 18.27 -29.84 15.87
CA ASN A 29 17.19 -29.64 14.90
C ASN A 29 15.79 -29.75 15.52
N GLU A 30 15.72 -29.86 16.85
CA GLU A 30 14.48 -30.00 17.60
C GLU A 30 14.14 -28.67 18.29
N ILE A 31 12.88 -28.27 18.18
CA ILE A 31 12.32 -27.10 18.85
C ILE A 31 11.18 -27.62 19.73
N SER A 32 11.28 -27.40 21.04
CA SER A 32 10.27 -27.80 22.02
C SER A 32 9.71 -26.57 22.71
N ALA A 33 8.39 -26.50 22.86
CA ALA A 33 7.71 -25.44 23.59
C ALA A 33 6.87 -26.03 24.74
N VAL A 34 6.96 -25.45 25.93
CA VAL A 34 6.21 -25.88 27.13
C VAL A 34 5.50 -24.67 27.73
N GLY A 35 4.19 -24.78 27.98
CA GLY A 35 3.41 -23.66 28.51
C GLY A 35 1.91 -23.85 28.33
N ASP A 36 1.19 -22.74 28.22
CA ASP A 36 -0.24 -22.76 27.91
C ASP A 36 -0.50 -23.47 26.56
N PRO A 37 -1.45 -24.42 26.49
CA PRO A 37 -1.70 -25.19 25.26
C PRO A 37 -2.05 -24.35 24.03
N ARG A 38 -2.68 -23.17 24.20
CA ARG A 38 -3.01 -22.28 23.07
C ARG A 38 -1.76 -21.57 22.56
N GLU A 39 -0.95 -21.03 23.46
CA GLU A 39 0.32 -20.40 23.10
C GLU A 39 1.27 -21.41 22.44
N VAL A 40 1.37 -22.64 22.97
CA VAL A 40 2.19 -23.71 22.37
C VAL A 40 1.70 -24.07 20.96
N ALA A 41 0.37 -24.17 20.74
CA ALA A 41 -0.18 -24.43 19.42
C ALA A 41 0.12 -23.30 18.41
N LEU A 42 0.05 -22.04 18.86
CA LEU A 42 0.43 -20.89 18.04
C LEU A 42 1.93 -20.88 17.70
N VAL A 43 2.80 -21.19 18.66
CA VAL A 43 4.25 -21.31 18.43
C VAL A 43 4.55 -22.41 17.41
N GLN A 44 3.92 -23.58 17.54
CA GLN A 44 4.08 -24.67 16.57
C GLN A 44 3.67 -24.23 15.16
N ARG A 45 2.48 -23.65 15.02
CA ARG A 45 1.99 -23.13 13.73
C ARG A 45 2.92 -22.07 13.15
N LEU A 46 3.46 -21.17 13.98
CA LEU A 46 4.41 -20.16 13.55
C LEU A 46 5.65 -20.80 12.92
N PHE A 47 6.26 -21.79 13.58
CA PHE A 47 7.43 -22.48 13.03
C PHE A 47 7.10 -23.23 11.73
N ASP A 48 5.93 -23.86 11.63
CA ASP A 48 5.48 -24.50 10.39
C ASP A 48 5.38 -23.50 9.23
N GLU A 49 4.75 -22.35 9.45
CA GLU A 49 4.64 -21.27 8.46
C GLU A 49 6.01 -20.67 8.08
N MET A 50 6.88 -20.44 9.07
CA MET A 50 8.25 -19.97 8.83
C MET A 50 9.03 -20.95 7.96
N MET A 51 8.87 -22.25 8.20
CA MET A 51 9.51 -23.30 7.40
C MET A 51 9.01 -23.30 5.96
N LEU A 52 7.72 -23.06 5.72
CA LEU A 52 7.17 -22.92 4.38
C LEU A 52 7.80 -21.72 3.64
N VAL A 53 7.90 -20.56 4.29
CA VAL A 53 8.55 -19.38 3.70
C VAL A 53 10.02 -19.65 3.38
N LEU A 54 10.77 -20.18 4.34
CA LEU A 54 12.21 -20.44 4.18
C LEU A 54 12.51 -21.47 3.07
N ARG A 55 11.63 -22.46 2.86
CA ARG A 55 11.77 -23.43 1.76
C ARG A 55 11.70 -22.80 0.38
N THR A 56 11.09 -21.62 0.24
CA THR A 56 11.10 -20.86 -1.03
C THR A 56 12.41 -20.10 -1.29
N GLY A 57 13.40 -20.22 -0.39
CA GLY A 57 14.67 -19.49 -0.46
C GLY A 57 14.57 -18.04 0.02
N GLN A 58 13.41 -17.64 0.54
CA GLN A 58 13.18 -16.29 1.03
C GLN A 58 13.70 -16.14 2.47
N PRO A 59 14.44 -15.07 2.78
CA PRO A 59 14.89 -14.82 4.14
C PRO A 59 13.71 -14.42 5.03
N MET A 60 13.72 -14.92 6.26
CA MET A 60 12.87 -14.44 7.34
C MET A 60 13.56 -13.30 8.08
N THR A 61 12.81 -12.25 8.37
CA THR A 61 13.26 -11.10 9.16
C THR A 61 12.44 -11.02 10.46
N GLU A 62 12.95 -10.31 11.46
CA GLU A 62 12.23 -10.06 12.73
C GLU A 62 10.84 -9.49 12.48
N ASP A 63 10.74 -8.52 11.58
CA ASP A 63 9.50 -7.89 11.14
C ASP A 63 8.54 -8.88 10.45
N ALA A 64 9.06 -9.85 9.69
CA ALA A 64 8.22 -10.90 9.10
C ALA A 64 7.69 -11.89 10.16
N VAL A 65 8.48 -12.19 11.19
CA VAL A 65 8.06 -13.03 12.33
C VAL A 65 6.97 -12.33 13.14
N GLU A 66 7.17 -11.07 13.52
CA GLU A 66 6.17 -10.26 14.26
C GLU A 66 4.83 -10.23 13.53
N ARG A 67 4.84 -10.04 12.20
CA ARG A 67 3.61 -10.06 11.39
C ARG A 67 2.98 -11.44 11.29
N SER A 68 3.78 -12.49 11.15
CA SER A 68 3.27 -13.86 11.12
C SER A 68 2.53 -14.19 12.41
N ILE A 69 3.08 -13.78 13.56
CA ILE A 69 2.42 -13.92 14.87
C ILE A 69 1.10 -13.15 14.92
N ALA A 70 1.10 -11.89 14.46
CA ALA A 70 -0.12 -11.07 14.43
C ALA A 70 -1.22 -11.68 13.55
N MET A 71 -0.86 -12.23 12.38
CA MET A 71 -1.78 -12.91 11.47
C MET A 71 -2.36 -14.18 12.12
N LEU A 72 -1.53 -15.01 12.74
CA LEU A 72 -1.98 -16.25 13.40
C LEU A 72 -2.93 -15.97 14.57
N ARG A 73 -2.65 -14.94 15.38
CA ARG A 73 -3.54 -14.50 16.47
C ARG A 73 -4.87 -13.96 15.94
N ALA A 74 -4.86 -13.19 14.84
CA ALA A 74 -6.09 -12.70 14.22
C ALA A 74 -6.95 -13.84 13.64
N SER A 75 -6.30 -14.89 13.10
CA SER A 75 -6.99 -16.09 12.61
C SER A 75 -7.66 -16.87 13.75
N GLU A 76 -6.99 -17.07 14.88
CA GLU A 76 -7.57 -17.76 16.04
C GLU A 76 -8.76 -17.02 16.66
N ASN A 77 -8.69 -15.70 16.74
CA ASN A 77 -9.74 -14.88 17.34
C ASN A 77 -10.97 -14.72 16.42
N GLY A 78 -10.97 -15.33 15.22
CA GLY A 78 -12.05 -15.21 14.25
C GLY A 78 -12.21 -13.79 13.68
N THR A 79 -11.21 -12.93 13.86
CA THR A 79 -11.21 -11.55 13.36
C THR A 79 -10.68 -11.44 11.93
N SER A 80 -10.09 -12.51 11.40
CA SER A 80 -9.77 -12.65 9.99
C SER A 80 -10.91 -13.34 9.23
N GLU A 81 -11.46 -12.67 8.22
CA GLU A 81 -12.51 -13.23 7.35
C GLU A 81 -12.00 -14.32 6.38
N GLY A 82 -10.72 -14.72 6.43
CA GLY A 82 -10.18 -15.68 5.47
C GLY A 82 -9.11 -16.61 6.04
N ARG A 83 -8.88 -17.68 5.27
CA ARG A 83 -8.01 -18.82 5.60
C ARG A 83 -6.55 -18.61 5.20
N GLU A 84 -6.21 -17.44 4.69
CA GLU A 84 -4.87 -17.22 4.14
C GLU A 84 -3.81 -17.25 5.24
N THR A 85 -2.71 -17.95 4.97
CA THR A 85 -1.65 -18.16 5.96
C THR A 85 -0.51 -17.15 5.81
N PRO A 86 0.33 -16.94 6.85
CA PRO A 86 1.53 -16.11 6.74
C PRO A 86 2.43 -16.53 5.57
N ALA A 87 2.60 -17.83 5.32
CA ALA A 87 3.39 -18.30 4.19
C ALA A 87 2.78 -17.88 2.85
N GLU A 88 1.45 -17.97 2.67
CA GLU A 88 0.80 -17.53 1.44
C GLU A 88 1.00 -16.03 1.17
N VAL A 89 0.98 -15.20 2.22
CA VAL A 89 1.23 -13.75 2.09
C VAL A 89 2.70 -13.48 1.77
N LEU A 90 3.61 -14.04 2.58
CA LEU A 90 5.02 -13.71 2.50
C LEU A 90 5.70 -14.31 1.26
N THR A 91 5.17 -15.39 0.69
CA THR A 91 5.74 -16.01 -0.51
C THR A 91 5.25 -15.40 -1.82
N GLN A 92 4.22 -14.53 -1.79
CA GLN A 92 3.66 -13.88 -2.98
C GLN A 92 4.56 -12.76 -3.51
N ASN A 93 5.63 -13.13 -4.21
CA ASN A 93 6.52 -12.16 -4.85
C ASN A 93 5.86 -11.51 -6.06
N ILE A 94 5.87 -10.18 -6.12
CA ILE A 94 5.37 -9.42 -7.25
C ILE A 94 6.53 -9.10 -8.20
N LEU A 95 7.57 -8.48 -7.67
CA LEU A 95 8.77 -8.13 -8.43
C LEU A 95 10.00 -8.38 -7.60
N SER A 96 11.05 -8.85 -8.26
CA SER A 96 12.39 -8.90 -7.70
C SER A 96 13.31 -8.12 -8.62
N SER A 97 13.86 -7.02 -8.11
CA SER A 97 14.79 -6.16 -8.82
C SER A 97 15.94 -5.80 -7.90
N ARG A 98 17.19 -5.96 -8.37
CA ARG A 98 18.41 -5.55 -7.64
C ARG A 98 18.51 -6.10 -6.22
N GLY A 99 18.10 -7.35 -6.02
CA GLY A 99 18.10 -8.01 -4.71
C GLY A 99 17.00 -7.52 -3.75
N ARG A 100 16.15 -6.58 -4.16
CA ARG A 100 14.93 -6.18 -3.43
C ARG A 100 13.73 -6.92 -4.01
N THR A 101 12.93 -7.50 -3.14
CA THR A 101 11.69 -8.17 -3.53
C THR A 101 10.50 -7.40 -2.98
N ILE A 102 9.61 -6.98 -3.88
CA ILE A 102 8.36 -6.30 -3.57
C ILE A 102 7.27 -7.37 -3.47
N ARG A 103 6.59 -7.40 -2.33
CA ARG A 103 5.55 -8.37 -1.98
C ARG A 103 4.59 -7.77 -0.95
N PRO A 104 3.34 -8.27 -0.85
CA PRO A 104 2.49 -7.94 0.28
C PRO A 104 3.12 -8.43 1.58
N LYS A 105 2.84 -7.69 2.65
CA LYS A 105 3.36 -7.95 3.99
C LYS A 105 2.25 -8.13 5.02
N THR A 106 1.02 -7.76 4.65
CA THR A 106 -0.18 -7.95 5.45
C THR A 106 -1.23 -8.71 4.65
N LEU A 107 -2.23 -9.25 5.35
CA LEU A 107 -3.31 -10.00 4.73
C LEU A 107 -4.13 -9.13 3.76
N ASN A 108 -4.49 -7.90 4.14
CA ASN A 108 -5.26 -7.02 3.26
C ASN A 108 -4.42 -6.55 2.06
N GLN A 109 -3.09 -6.41 2.21
CA GLN A 109 -2.21 -6.16 1.07
C GLN A 109 -2.20 -7.34 0.08
N LYS A 110 -2.18 -8.59 0.57
CA LYS A 110 -2.33 -9.78 -0.30
C LYS A 110 -3.67 -9.75 -1.03
N ARG A 111 -4.76 -9.56 -0.30
CA ARG A 111 -6.11 -9.51 -0.90
C ARG A 111 -6.24 -8.40 -1.94
N TYR A 112 -5.64 -7.24 -1.69
CA TYR A 112 -5.56 -6.15 -2.65
C TYR A 112 -4.81 -6.55 -3.92
N VAL A 113 -3.64 -7.18 -3.79
CA VAL A 113 -2.85 -7.68 -4.93
C VAL A 113 -3.63 -8.75 -5.71
N ASP A 114 -4.27 -9.69 -5.02
CA ASP A 114 -5.13 -10.72 -5.63
C ASP A 114 -6.33 -10.10 -6.35
N ALA A 115 -6.90 -9.03 -5.80
CA ALA A 115 -7.99 -8.30 -6.44
C ALA A 115 -7.54 -7.63 -7.73
N ILE A 116 -6.33 -7.05 -7.75
CA ILE A 116 -5.71 -6.49 -8.96
C ILE A 116 -5.59 -7.57 -10.04
N ASP A 117 -5.27 -8.82 -9.70
CA ASP A 117 -5.21 -9.89 -10.71
C ASP A 117 -6.58 -10.26 -11.26
N LYS A 118 -7.60 -10.31 -10.38
CA LYS A 118 -8.93 -10.83 -10.71
C LYS A 118 -9.89 -9.84 -11.37
N HIS A 119 -9.68 -8.54 -11.20
CA HIS A 119 -10.65 -7.52 -11.64
C HIS A 119 -10.04 -6.49 -12.58
N THR A 120 -10.82 -6.01 -13.54
CA THR A 120 -10.42 -4.96 -14.48
C THR A 120 -10.23 -3.60 -13.80
N ILE A 121 -11.09 -3.27 -12.83
CA ILE A 121 -10.99 -2.02 -12.07
C ILE A 121 -10.86 -2.34 -10.58
N VAL A 122 -9.81 -1.83 -9.94
CA VAL A 122 -9.60 -1.98 -8.49
C VAL A 122 -9.39 -0.64 -7.81
N PHE A 123 -10.12 -0.39 -6.74
CA PHE A 123 -9.94 0.75 -5.86
C PHE A 123 -9.16 0.31 -4.61
N GLY A 124 -7.93 0.78 -4.46
CA GLY A 124 -7.13 0.63 -3.24
C GLY A 124 -7.32 1.85 -2.32
N ILE A 125 -8.14 1.70 -1.28
CA ILE A 125 -8.52 2.80 -0.39
C ILE A 125 -7.93 2.58 0.99
N GLY A 126 -7.14 3.52 1.49
CA GLY A 126 -6.67 3.47 2.87
C GLY A 126 -5.56 4.47 3.20
N PRO A 127 -5.08 4.48 4.46
CA PRO A 127 -4.11 5.46 4.94
C PRO A 127 -2.79 5.49 4.16
N ALA A 128 -2.04 6.58 4.33
CA ALA A 128 -0.67 6.71 3.81
C ALA A 128 0.27 5.65 4.43
N GLY A 129 1.08 4.99 3.59
CA GLY A 129 2.02 3.95 4.03
C GLY A 129 1.46 2.53 4.09
N THR A 130 0.19 2.32 3.69
CA THR A 130 -0.42 0.98 3.54
C THR A 130 0.06 0.21 2.30
N GLY A 131 0.85 0.85 1.43
CA GLY A 131 1.40 0.23 0.22
C GLY A 131 0.47 0.24 -1.00
N LYS A 132 -0.72 0.87 -0.94
CA LYS A 132 -1.71 0.90 -2.05
C LYS A 132 -1.11 1.25 -3.42
N THR A 133 -0.44 2.38 -3.53
CA THR A 133 0.15 2.86 -4.80
C THR A 133 1.38 2.04 -5.18
N TYR A 134 2.23 1.73 -4.20
CA TYR A 134 3.47 0.99 -4.42
C TYR A 134 3.24 -0.44 -4.93
N LEU A 135 2.29 -1.17 -4.33
CA LEU A 135 1.92 -2.51 -4.76
C LEU A 135 1.21 -2.50 -6.12
N ALA A 136 0.36 -1.50 -6.40
CA ALA A 136 -0.25 -1.33 -7.71
C ALA A 136 0.80 -1.12 -8.82
N MET A 137 1.78 -0.24 -8.57
CA MET A 137 2.87 0.02 -9.49
C MET A 137 3.73 -1.22 -9.71
N ALA A 138 3.99 -2.00 -8.66
CA ALA A 138 4.70 -3.27 -8.79
C ALA A 138 3.92 -4.26 -9.69
N LYS A 139 2.60 -4.33 -9.57
CA LYS A 139 1.76 -5.14 -10.47
C LYS A 139 1.74 -4.60 -11.90
N ALA A 140 1.74 -3.29 -12.09
CA ALA A 140 1.84 -2.68 -13.42
C ALA A 140 3.15 -3.03 -14.12
N VAL A 141 4.28 -2.91 -13.40
CA VAL A 141 5.60 -3.27 -13.93
C VAL A 141 5.70 -4.78 -14.19
N GLN A 142 5.15 -5.62 -13.32
CA GLN A 142 5.07 -7.08 -13.56
C GLN A 142 4.26 -7.39 -14.84
N ALA A 143 3.10 -6.75 -15.03
CA ALA A 143 2.26 -6.93 -16.21
C ALA A 143 2.97 -6.49 -17.50
N LEU A 144 3.72 -5.39 -17.44
CA LEU A 144 4.54 -4.91 -18.57
C LEU A 144 5.67 -5.90 -18.90
N GLN A 145 6.43 -6.35 -17.90
CA GLN A 145 7.55 -7.29 -18.10
C GLN A 145 7.09 -8.65 -18.62
N SER A 146 5.91 -9.10 -18.20
CA SER A 146 5.28 -10.34 -18.68
C SER A 146 4.49 -10.17 -19.99
N LYS A 147 4.52 -8.96 -20.59
CA LYS A 147 3.83 -8.62 -21.85
C LYS A 147 2.32 -8.81 -21.82
N GLN A 148 1.71 -8.73 -20.63
CA GLN A 148 0.25 -8.70 -20.48
C GLN A 148 -0.32 -7.35 -20.91
N VAL A 149 0.45 -6.28 -20.75
CA VAL A 149 0.15 -4.94 -21.26
C VAL A 149 1.35 -4.41 -22.04
N ASN A 150 1.10 -3.48 -22.95
CA ASN A 150 2.13 -2.84 -23.76
C ASN A 150 2.63 -1.52 -23.15
N ARG A 151 1.88 -0.95 -22.20
CA ARG A 151 2.15 0.38 -21.64
C ARG A 151 1.67 0.51 -20.18
N ILE A 152 2.36 1.34 -19.41
CA ILE A 152 1.95 1.77 -18.07
C ILE A 152 1.65 3.27 -18.13
N ILE A 153 0.52 3.67 -17.54
CA ILE A 153 0.15 5.09 -17.41
C ILE A 153 -0.05 5.39 -15.93
N LEU A 154 0.79 6.24 -15.38
CA LEU A 154 0.68 6.73 -14.01
C LEU A 154 0.15 8.15 -14.05
N THR A 155 -0.94 8.39 -13.34
CA THR A 155 -1.57 9.71 -13.32
C THR A 155 -1.98 10.12 -11.92
N ARG A 156 -1.96 11.43 -11.69
CA ARG A 156 -2.33 12.06 -10.42
C ARG A 156 -3.11 13.34 -10.72
N PRO A 157 -4.17 13.69 -9.96
CA PRO A 157 -4.82 14.97 -10.10
C PRO A 157 -3.86 16.08 -9.67
N ALA A 158 -3.87 17.21 -10.38
CA ALA A 158 -3.20 18.41 -9.93
C ALA A 158 -4.07 19.07 -8.85
N VAL A 159 -3.54 19.20 -7.65
CA VAL A 159 -4.23 19.77 -6.50
C VAL A 159 -3.33 20.82 -5.89
N GLU A 160 -3.86 22.02 -5.71
CA GLU A 160 -3.13 23.12 -5.09
C GLU A 160 -3.08 22.90 -3.57
N ALA A 161 -2.25 21.96 -3.12
CA ALA A 161 -2.03 21.74 -1.69
C ALA A 161 -1.07 22.82 -1.16
N GLY A 162 -1.64 23.93 -0.69
CA GLY A 162 -0.93 24.96 0.09
C GLY A 162 -0.42 26.17 -0.70
N GLU A 163 0.11 26.01 -1.91
CA GLU A 163 0.52 27.12 -2.79
C GLU A 163 -0.28 27.09 -4.10
N ARG A 164 -0.80 28.24 -4.57
CA ARG A 164 -1.48 28.28 -5.87
C ARG A 164 -0.47 27.93 -6.96
N LEU A 165 -0.81 27.01 -7.86
CA LEU A 165 0.06 26.55 -8.96
C LEU A 165 0.56 27.72 -9.82
N GLY A 166 -0.18 28.84 -9.79
CA GLY A 166 0.17 30.11 -10.42
C GLY A 166 1.51 30.74 -9.97
N PHE A 167 2.03 30.46 -8.77
CA PHE A 167 3.19 31.20 -8.21
C PHE A 167 4.57 30.57 -8.44
N LEU A 168 4.66 29.29 -8.81
CA LEU A 168 5.94 28.70 -9.17
C LEU A 168 6.42 29.26 -10.52
N PRO A 169 7.67 29.74 -10.67
CA PRO A 169 8.21 30.14 -11.97
C PRO A 169 8.42 28.91 -12.87
N GLY A 170 8.30 29.08 -14.19
CA GLY A 170 8.54 28.00 -15.16
C GLY A 170 7.32 27.60 -15.99
N THR A 171 7.52 26.58 -16.83
CA THR A 171 6.48 25.97 -17.68
C THR A 171 5.42 25.25 -16.85
N LEU A 172 4.22 25.03 -17.41
CA LEU A 172 3.16 24.26 -16.72
C LEU A 172 3.64 22.87 -16.26
N TYR A 173 4.55 22.26 -17.02
CA TYR A 173 5.12 20.96 -16.67
C TYR A 173 6.03 21.05 -15.43
N GLU A 174 6.94 22.04 -15.38
CA GLU A 174 7.83 22.28 -14.22
C GLU A 174 7.05 22.55 -12.92
N LYS A 175 5.84 23.10 -13.03
CA LYS A 175 4.96 23.35 -11.88
C LYS A 175 4.29 22.08 -11.34
N ILE A 176 4.08 21.09 -12.21
CA ILE A 176 3.36 19.85 -11.89
C ILE A 176 4.35 18.73 -11.51
N ASP A 177 5.59 18.79 -12.00
CA ASP A 177 6.66 17.81 -11.75
C ASP A 177 6.83 17.44 -10.26
N PRO A 178 6.84 18.38 -9.30
CA PRO A 178 6.98 18.02 -7.88
C PRO A 178 5.89 17.07 -7.36
N TYR A 179 4.67 17.16 -7.89
CA TYR A 179 3.54 16.30 -7.50
C TYR A 179 3.64 14.88 -8.09
N LEU A 180 4.34 14.75 -9.22
CA LEU A 180 4.57 13.47 -9.90
C LEU A 180 5.85 12.77 -9.43
N ARG A 181 6.76 13.49 -8.77
CA ARG A 181 8.04 12.95 -8.26
C ARG A 181 7.92 11.65 -7.46
N PRO A 182 6.96 11.47 -6.54
CA PRO A 182 6.82 10.21 -5.81
C PRO A 182 6.58 8.99 -6.72
N LEU A 183 5.94 9.18 -7.87
CA LEU A 183 5.72 8.12 -8.86
C LEU A 183 7.04 7.79 -9.60
N TYR A 184 7.87 8.79 -9.89
CA TYR A 184 9.20 8.56 -10.45
C TYR A 184 10.11 7.81 -9.47
N ASP A 185 10.12 8.23 -8.21
CA ASP A 185 10.92 7.58 -7.16
C ASP A 185 10.53 6.10 -6.99
N ALA A 186 9.23 5.80 -7.01
CA ALA A 186 8.74 4.43 -6.92
C ALA A 186 9.13 3.57 -8.15
N LEU A 187 9.20 4.15 -9.36
CA LEU A 187 9.69 3.43 -10.54
C LEU A 187 11.18 3.07 -10.41
N HIS A 188 12.00 3.94 -9.80
CA HIS A 188 13.42 3.67 -9.57
C HIS A 188 13.68 2.50 -8.61
N ASP A 189 12.72 2.19 -7.73
CA ASP A 189 12.78 0.99 -6.89
C ASP A 189 12.46 -0.31 -7.66
N MET A 190 11.74 -0.21 -8.78
CA MET A 190 11.17 -1.35 -9.51
C MET A 190 11.93 -1.69 -10.79
N LEU A 191 12.52 -0.68 -11.44
CA LEU A 191 13.18 -0.78 -12.74
C LEU A 191 14.63 -0.32 -12.65
N ASP A 192 15.44 -0.75 -13.61
CA ASP A 192 16.79 -0.22 -13.76
C ASP A 192 16.72 1.28 -14.15
N PRO A 193 17.39 2.21 -13.44
CA PRO A 193 17.40 3.63 -13.75
C PRO A 193 17.81 3.95 -15.18
N ASP A 194 18.69 3.17 -15.79
CA ASP A 194 19.12 3.38 -17.19
C ASP A 194 18.02 2.99 -18.20
N SER A 195 17.04 2.18 -17.79
CA SER A 195 15.91 1.78 -18.62
C SER A 195 14.75 2.78 -18.56
N ILE A 196 14.56 3.46 -17.43
CA ILE A 196 13.42 4.36 -17.19
C ILE A 196 13.36 5.49 -18.24
N PRO A 197 14.43 6.26 -18.53
CA PRO A 197 14.41 7.29 -19.56
C PRO A 197 14.03 6.75 -20.94
N LYS A 198 14.48 5.54 -21.29
CA LYS A 198 14.17 4.90 -22.58
C LYS A 198 12.69 4.52 -22.67
N LEU A 199 12.15 3.93 -21.61
CA LEU A 199 10.74 3.55 -21.53
C LEU A 199 9.81 4.76 -21.54
N MET A 200 10.21 5.84 -20.87
CA MET A 200 9.49 7.12 -20.88
C MET A 200 9.52 7.77 -22.28
N ALA A 201 10.69 7.84 -22.91
CA ALA A 201 10.84 8.42 -24.25
C ALA A 201 10.07 7.63 -25.33
N ALA A 202 9.98 6.31 -25.19
CA ALA A 202 9.19 5.45 -26.07
C ALA A 202 7.67 5.52 -25.80
N GLY A 203 7.23 6.17 -24.71
CA GLY A 203 5.83 6.18 -24.28
C GLY A 203 5.33 4.85 -23.71
N THR A 204 6.23 3.89 -23.46
CA THR A 204 5.91 2.62 -22.79
C THR A 204 5.53 2.87 -21.33
N ILE A 205 6.18 3.82 -20.67
CA ILE A 205 5.76 4.34 -19.37
C ILE A 205 5.42 5.81 -19.56
N GLU A 206 4.24 6.21 -19.12
CA GLU A 206 3.77 7.60 -19.17
C GLU A 206 3.45 8.05 -17.75
N VAL A 207 4.06 9.14 -17.30
CA VAL A 207 3.73 9.79 -16.02
C VAL A 207 3.19 11.18 -16.33
N ALA A 208 1.88 11.39 -16.13
CA ALA A 208 1.20 12.60 -16.60
C ALA A 208 0.05 13.03 -15.69
N PRO A 209 -0.30 14.32 -15.61
CA PRO A 209 -1.43 14.77 -14.81
C PRO A 209 -2.77 14.28 -15.38
N LEU A 210 -3.78 14.15 -14.50
CA LEU A 210 -5.09 13.58 -14.85
C LEU A 210 -5.76 14.26 -16.06
N ALA A 211 -5.54 15.56 -16.25
CA ALA A 211 -6.10 16.31 -17.37
C ALA A 211 -5.71 15.75 -18.74
N TYR A 212 -4.56 15.08 -18.85
CA TYR A 212 -4.05 14.50 -20.10
C TYR A 212 -4.79 13.22 -20.49
N MET A 213 -5.62 12.68 -19.60
CA MET A 213 -6.46 11.50 -19.90
C MET A 213 -7.70 11.87 -20.74
N ARG A 214 -8.06 13.16 -20.82
CA ARG A 214 -9.26 13.63 -21.50
C ARG A 214 -9.24 13.27 -22.99
N GLY A 215 -10.33 12.67 -23.47
CA GLY A 215 -10.50 12.34 -24.90
C GLY A 215 -9.70 11.12 -25.37
N ARG A 216 -9.05 10.38 -24.47
CA ARG A 216 -8.29 9.18 -24.80
C ARG A 216 -9.14 7.92 -24.62
N THR A 217 -8.78 6.88 -25.35
CA THR A 217 -9.15 5.49 -25.03
C THR A 217 -7.84 4.75 -24.77
N LEU A 218 -7.75 4.10 -23.62
CA LEU A 218 -6.51 3.52 -23.13
C LEU A 218 -6.58 2.01 -23.32
N ASN A 219 -6.14 1.51 -24.48
CA ASN A 219 -6.05 0.08 -24.78
C ASN A 219 -4.68 -0.49 -24.41
N ASP A 220 -4.62 -1.80 -24.15
CA ASP A 220 -3.41 -2.58 -23.87
C ASP A 220 -2.53 -1.96 -22.76
N ALA A 221 -3.17 -1.39 -21.74
CA ALA A 221 -2.53 -0.50 -20.77
C ALA A 221 -2.83 -0.90 -19.33
N PHE A 222 -1.82 -0.76 -18.46
CA PHE A 222 -2.03 -0.73 -17.01
C PHE A 222 -2.04 0.72 -16.54
N ILE A 223 -3.18 1.21 -16.07
CA ILE A 223 -3.38 2.60 -15.69
C ILE A 223 -3.52 2.70 -14.17
N ILE A 224 -2.79 3.63 -13.55
CA ILE A 224 -2.88 3.93 -12.12
C ILE A 224 -3.26 5.39 -11.95
N LEU A 225 -4.38 5.65 -11.26
CA LEU A 225 -4.74 6.98 -10.77
C LEU A 225 -4.43 7.06 -9.27
N ASP A 226 -3.38 7.79 -8.93
CA ASP A 226 -2.97 8.02 -7.54
C ASP A 226 -3.60 9.28 -6.95
N GLU A 227 -3.72 9.31 -5.62
CA GLU A 227 -4.39 10.37 -4.84
C GLU A 227 -5.80 10.71 -5.34
N ALA A 228 -6.56 9.67 -5.69
CA ALA A 228 -7.88 9.80 -6.28
C ALA A 228 -8.89 10.51 -5.39
N GLN A 229 -8.64 10.62 -4.08
CA GLN A 229 -9.48 11.40 -3.17
C GLN A 229 -9.56 12.87 -3.58
N ASN A 230 -8.56 13.36 -4.31
CA ASN A 230 -8.49 14.72 -4.81
C ASN A 230 -9.02 14.89 -6.24
N THR A 231 -9.92 14.00 -6.67
CA THR A 231 -10.68 14.14 -7.91
C THR A 231 -12.10 14.62 -7.63
N SER A 232 -12.67 15.40 -8.54
CA SER A 232 -14.12 15.66 -8.55
C SER A 232 -14.89 14.46 -9.13
N PRO A 233 -16.20 14.35 -8.90
CA PRO A 233 -17.05 13.34 -9.55
C PRO A 233 -16.94 13.32 -11.07
N GLU A 234 -16.89 14.51 -11.70
CA GLU A 234 -16.76 14.66 -13.14
C GLU A 234 -15.41 14.15 -13.63
N GLN A 235 -14.33 14.41 -12.88
CA GLN A 235 -13.00 13.91 -13.20
C GLN A 235 -12.92 12.38 -13.04
N MET A 236 -13.49 11.82 -11.97
CA MET A 236 -13.56 10.38 -11.75
C MET A 236 -14.33 9.69 -12.89
N LYS A 237 -15.52 10.20 -13.24
CA LYS A 237 -16.31 9.69 -14.37
C LYS A 237 -15.57 9.83 -15.69
N MET A 238 -14.93 10.98 -15.93
CA MET A 238 -14.12 11.20 -17.13
C MET A 238 -13.02 10.15 -17.23
N PHE A 239 -12.31 9.87 -16.14
CA PHE A 239 -11.20 8.93 -16.08
C PHE A 239 -11.65 7.47 -16.28
N LEU A 240 -12.66 7.01 -15.54
CA LEU A 240 -13.15 5.62 -15.64
C LEU A 240 -13.66 5.29 -17.05
N THR A 241 -14.26 6.26 -17.73
CA THR A 241 -14.71 6.09 -19.12
C THR A 241 -13.59 6.13 -20.16
N ARG A 242 -12.31 6.22 -19.75
CA ARG A 242 -11.16 6.08 -20.66
C ARG A 242 -10.68 4.63 -20.80
N LEU A 243 -11.22 3.70 -20.01
CA LEU A 243 -10.90 2.28 -20.09
C LEU A 243 -11.11 1.76 -21.52
N GLY A 244 -10.05 1.20 -22.11
CA GLY A 244 -10.09 0.50 -23.38
C GLY A 244 -10.02 -1.02 -23.22
N PHE A 245 -9.88 -1.73 -24.34
CA PHE A 245 -9.72 -3.17 -24.37
C PHE A 245 -8.35 -3.60 -23.81
N GLU A 246 -8.30 -4.81 -23.22
CA GLU A 246 -7.07 -5.41 -22.66
C GLU A 246 -6.31 -4.48 -21.71
N SER A 247 -7.06 -3.68 -20.97
CA SER A 247 -6.52 -2.70 -20.02
C SER A 247 -7.01 -2.96 -18.61
N LYS A 248 -6.22 -2.50 -17.65
CA LYS A 248 -6.53 -2.60 -16.23
C LYS A 248 -6.37 -1.24 -15.56
N ILE A 249 -7.30 -0.87 -14.69
CA ILE A 249 -7.24 0.38 -13.93
C ILE A 249 -7.13 0.07 -12.45
N VAL A 250 -6.14 0.69 -11.79
CA VAL A 250 -6.05 0.72 -10.34
C VAL A 250 -6.16 2.17 -9.86
N ILE A 251 -7.12 2.44 -8.99
CA ILE A 251 -7.35 3.77 -8.41
C ILE A 251 -6.94 3.72 -6.95
N THR A 252 -5.99 4.55 -6.53
CA THR A 252 -5.49 4.59 -5.15
C THR A 252 -5.81 5.92 -4.50
N GLY A 253 -6.22 5.88 -3.23
CA GLY A 253 -6.49 7.11 -2.49
C GLY A 253 -6.78 6.89 -1.02
N ASP A 254 -6.90 8.00 -0.30
CA ASP A 254 -7.28 8.03 1.10
C ASP A 254 -8.47 8.96 1.30
N VAL A 255 -9.64 8.39 1.57
CA VAL A 255 -10.87 9.18 1.74
C VAL A 255 -10.83 10.13 2.94
N THR A 256 -9.89 10.01 3.87
CA THR A 256 -9.76 10.93 5.01
C THR A 256 -8.87 12.14 4.71
N GLN A 257 -8.10 12.14 3.61
CA GLN A 257 -7.14 13.19 3.26
C GLN A 257 -7.57 13.95 1.99
N VAL A 258 -8.75 14.58 2.02
CA VAL A 258 -9.30 15.31 0.86
C VAL A 258 -8.81 16.76 0.87
N ASP A 259 -8.04 17.13 -0.15
CA ASP A 259 -7.44 18.47 -0.33
C ASP A 259 -8.21 19.34 -1.34
N LEU A 260 -9.45 18.98 -1.65
CA LEU A 260 -10.27 19.71 -2.63
C LEU A 260 -10.76 21.07 -2.07
N PRO A 261 -10.76 22.14 -2.90
CA PRO A 261 -11.23 23.45 -2.46
C PRO A 261 -12.73 23.47 -2.18
N ASN A 262 -13.12 24.36 -1.26
CA ASN A 262 -14.50 24.80 -1.04
C ASN A 262 -15.52 23.67 -0.77
N GLY A 263 -15.12 22.61 -0.07
CA GLY A 263 -16.05 21.52 0.30
C GLY A 263 -16.58 20.73 -0.89
N THR A 264 -15.90 20.78 -2.04
CA THR A 264 -16.20 19.95 -3.20
C THR A 264 -16.21 18.49 -2.78
N LYS A 265 -17.28 17.75 -3.14
CA LYS A 265 -17.36 16.33 -2.84
C LYS A 265 -16.25 15.57 -3.57
N SER A 266 -15.57 14.68 -2.86
CA SER A 266 -14.57 13.79 -3.47
C SER A 266 -15.24 12.78 -4.40
N GLY A 267 -14.76 12.68 -5.63
CA GLY A 267 -15.16 11.66 -6.60
C GLY A 267 -14.90 10.24 -6.08
N LEU A 268 -13.82 10.03 -5.32
CA LEU A 268 -13.51 8.73 -4.71
C LEU A 268 -14.54 8.32 -3.64
N ARG A 269 -15.08 9.27 -2.87
CA ARG A 269 -16.15 8.95 -1.91
C ARG A 269 -17.45 8.58 -2.64
N GLN A 270 -17.83 9.38 -3.62
CA GLN A 270 -19.09 9.17 -4.33
C GLN A 270 -19.10 7.90 -5.19
N VAL A 271 -17.97 7.58 -5.84
CA VAL A 271 -17.89 6.45 -6.77
C VAL A 271 -18.04 5.09 -6.08
N GLN A 272 -17.71 5.01 -4.79
CA GLN A 272 -17.93 3.80 -3.99
C GLN A 272 -19.41 3.41 -3.91
N GLU A 273 -20.30 4.39 -3.74
CA GLU A 273 -21.74 4.16 -3.72
C GLU A 273 -22.29 3.91 -5.14
N ILE A 274 -21.75 4.62 -6.14
CA ILE A 274 -22.24 4.53 -7.53
C ILE A 274 -21.90 3.18 -8.18
N LEU A 275 -20.71 2.64 -7.91
CA LEU A 275 -20.23 1.39 -8.53
C LEU A 275 -20.39 0.18 -7.60
N GLU A 276 -21.13 0.31 -6.51
CA GLU A 276 -21.46 -0.83 -5.67
C GLU A 276 -22.25 -1.87 -6.47
N GLY A 277 -21.79 -3.12 -6.45
CA GLY A 277 -22.42 -4.22 -7.17
C GLY A 277 -22.14 -4.28 -8.69
N VAL A 278 -21.27 -3.40 -9.21
CA VAL A 278 -20.83 -3.51 -10.61
C VAL A 278 -19.81 -4.65 -10.74
N ASP A 279 -20.11 -5.62 -11.61
CA ASP A 279 -19.20 -6.72 -11.90
C ASP A 279 -17.84 -6.23 -12.39
N ASP A 280 -16.78 -6.97 -12.05
CA ASP A 280 -15.40 -6.67 -12.48
C ASP A 280 -14.82 -5.34 -11.94
N VAL A 281 -15.50 -4.75 -10.96
CA VAL A 281 -15.05 -3.63 -10.12
C VAL A 281 -14.88 -4.11 -8.68
N HIS A 282 -13.73 -3.84 -8.07
CA HIS A 282 -13.45 -4.25 -6.70
C HIS A 282 -12.95 -3.09 -5.81
N PHE A 283 -13.43 -3.04 -4.57
CA PHE A 283 -13.00 -2.06 -3.57
C PHE A 283 -12.20 -2.74 -2.46
N SER A 284 -10.88 -2.59 -2.48
CA SER A 284 -9.98 -3.06 -1.42
C SER A 284 -9.75 -1.97 -0.39
N ARG A 285 -10.19 -2.23 0.85
CA ARG A 285 -9.99 -1.32 2.00
C ARG A 285 -8.77 -1.76 2.81
N LEU A 286 -7.80 -0.86 2.92
CA LEU A 286 -6.61 -0.98 3.75
C LEU A 286 -6.77 -0.10 4.98
N SER A 287 -6.22 -0.56 6.09
CA SER A 287 -6.35 0.08 7.40
C SER A 287 -5.00 0.54 7.96
N SER A 288 -5.01 1.16 9.14
CA SER A 288 -3.77 1.47 9.87
C SER A 288 -2.93 0.23 10.19
N GLN A 289 -3.56 -0.94 10.33
CA GLN A 289 -2.85 -2.21 10.56
C GLN A 289 -2.04 -2.68 9.34
N ASP A 290 -2.34 -2.12 8.16
CA ASP A 290 -1.64 -2.42 6.91
C ASP A 290 -0.46 -1.48 6.66
N VAL A 291 -0.21 -0.51 7.55
CA VAL A 291 0.89 0.45 7.41
C VAL A 291 2.21 -0.25 7.72
N VAL A 292 3.07 -0.32 6.71
CA VAL A 292 4.41 -0.91 6.85
C VAL A 292 5.45 0.18 6.69
N ARG A 293 5.97 0.62 7.84
CA ARG A 293 7.04 1.62 7.92
C ARG A 293 8.20 1.07 8.75
N HIS A 294 9.35 1.72 8.60
CA HIS A 294 10.50 1.41 9.44
C HIS A 294 10.17 1.64 10.93
N LYS A 295 10.63 0.76 11.84
CA LYS A 295 10.30 0.83 13.28
C LYS A 295 10.61 2.19 13.91
N LEU A 296 11.66 2.86 13.44
CA LEU A 296 11.99 4.22 13.88
C LEU A 296 10.90 5.25 13.52
N VAL A 297 10.32 5.15 12.33
CA VAL A 297 9.23 6.06 11.91
C VAL A 297 8.01 5.85 12.78
N GLY A 298 7.66 4.60 13.11
CA GLY A 298 6.60 4.31 14.08
C GLY A 298 6.87 4.96 15.44
N ARG A 299 8.06 4.75 16.01
CA ARG A 299 8.47 5.38 17.28
C ARG A 299 8.44 6.91 17.24
N ILE A 300 8.77 7.52 16.11
CA ILE A 300 8.67 8.97 15.93
C ILE A 300 7.21 9.40 15.95
N VAL A 301 6.33 8.74 15.20
CA VAL A 301 4.89 9.05 15.19
C VAL A 301 4.29 8.90 16.59
N ASP A 302 4.58 7.80 17.28
CA ASP A 302 4.11 7.58 18.66
C ASP A 302 4.59 8.66 19.63
N ALA A 303 5.80 9.20 19.43
CA ALA A 303 6.34 10.28 20.24
C ALA A 303 5.61 11.61 20.00
N TYR A 304 5.24 11.91 18.75
CA TYR A 304 4.42 13.07 18.41
C TYR A 304 2.99 12.93 18.94
N GLU A 305 2.34 11.77 18.77
CA GLU A 305 1.00 11.52 19.30
C GLU A 305 0.95 11.65 20.83
N LYS A 306 1.99 11.18 21.53
CA LYS A 306 2.14 11.39 22.98
C LYS A 306 2.31 12.86 23.33
N TYR A 307 3.13 13.61 22.57
CA TYR A 307 3.30 15.04 22.78
C TYR A 307 1.99 15.81 22.56
N ASP A 308 1.28 15.56 21.47
CA ASP A 308 0.04 16.25 21.11
C ASP A 308 -1.12 15.91 22.07
N SER A 309 -1.18 14.67 22.56
CA SER A 309 -2.15 14.27 23.60
C SER A 309 -1.85 14.87 24.97
N HIS A 310 -0.58 15.10 25.32
CA HIS A 310 -0.18 15.74 26.58
C HIS A 310 -0.29 17.27 26.53
N ASN A 311 -0.13 17.88 25.36
CA ASN A 311 -0.20 19.33 25.15
C ASN A 311 -1.51 19.79 24.50
N GLY A 312 -2.60 19.06 24.74
CA GLY A 312 -3.87 19.22 24.04
C GLY A 312 -4.27 20.67 23.75
N THR A 313 -4.48 20.99 22.47
CA THR A 313 -5.30 22.14 22.00
C THR A 313 -4.96 23.51 22.63
N GLU A 314 -3.82 24.12 22.27
CA GLU A 314 -3.61 25.56 22.47
C GLU A 314 -3.58 26.40 21.18
N ASN A 315 -3.74 25.83 19.99
CA ASN A 315 -3.79 26.62 18.76
C ASN A 315 -4.96 26.19 17.85
N GLY A 316 -6.05 26.97 17.83
CA GLY A 316 -6.97 26.91 16.69
C GLY A 316 -8.42 27.38 16.79
N THR A 317 -8.97 27.87 17.91
CA THR A 317 -10.25 28.61 17.84
C THR A 317 -9.99 30.07 17.53
N HIS A 318 -9.91 30.39 16.24
CA HIS A 318 -10.06 31.77 15.77
C HIS A 318 -11.41 32.32 16.24
N GLN A 319 -11.33 33.35 17.09
CA GLN A 319 -12.41 34.28 17.35
C GLN A 319 -12.94 34.84 16.02
N GLY A 320 -14.25 34.67 15.81
CA GLY A 320 -14.98 35.31 14.71
C GLY A 320 -16.40 35.65 15.14
N GLY A 321 -16.59 36.87 15.67
CA GLY A 321 -17.84 37.62 15.52
C GLY A 321 -18.99 37.31 16.48
N ARG A 322 -18.90 37.85 17.70
CA ARG A 322 -20.11 38.38 18.37
C ARG A 322 -20.65 39.51 17.49
N ASN A 323 -21.82 39.33 16.88
CA ASN A 323 -22.67 40.46 16.53
C ASN A 323 -24.07 40.23 17.09
N LYS A 324 -24.31 40.81 18.27
CA LYS A 324 -25.65 41.01 18.82
C LYS A 324 -26.32 42.12 18.01
N ARG A 325 -27.51 41.83 17.48
CA ARG A 325 -28.51 42.87 17.24
C ARG A 325 -28.82 43.58 18.57
N LYS A 326 -28.37 44.83 18.69
CA LYS A 326 -29.19 46.01 18.98
C LYS A 326 -28.38 47.25 18.60
#